data_AF-A0A3E3ILJ3-F1
#
_entry.id   AF-A0A3E3ILJ3-F1
#
_cell.length_a   1.000
_cell.length_b   1.000
_cell.length_c   1.000
_cell.angle_alpha   90.00
_cell.angle_beta   90.00
_cell.angle_gamma   90.00
#
_symmetry.space_group_name_H-M   'P 1'
#
loop_
_entity.id
_entity.type
_entity.pdbx_description
1 polymer ?
#
loop_
_entity_poly.entity_id
_entity_poly.type
_entity_poly.pdbx_seq_one_letter_code
_entity_poly.pdbx_strand_id
1 'polypeptide(L)'
;MNRKVLAAIFSAAVLVVIVMTIILYHLSGFSSFVSMGCTAEGYEQKDGTGYLTIGLEGSLARDSAVIRVSQEALQKELSEGELSDIIGVNMVLEIPAHVARKNNIDRNTDVFGLLYASDAYDKYLTITAVFRR
;
A
#
# COMPACT_ATOMS: atom_id res chain seq x y z
N MET A 1 33.74 31.39 20.48
CA MET A 1 33.18 30.10 20.96
C MET A 1 34.31 29.06 21.03
N ASN A 2 34.45 28.33 22.14
CA ASN A 2 35.60 27.47 22.39
C ASN A 2 35.55 26.21 21.50
N ARG A 3 36.68 25.76 20.93
CA ARG A 3 36.77 24.61 20.03
C ARG A 3 36.22 23.32 20.66
N LYS A 4 36.36 23.16 21.98
CA LYS A 4 35.77 22.06 22.76
C LYS A 4 34.23 22.12 22.81
N VAL A 5 33.68 23.33 22.93
CA VAL A 5 32.22 23.57 22.92
C VAL A 5 31.65 23.30 21.52
N LEU A 6 32.34 23.75 20.47
CA LEU A 6 31.95 23.46 19.09
C LEU A 6 31.95 21.96 18.79
N ALA A 7 32.98 21.22 19.24
CA ALA A 7 33.06 19.77 19.07
C ALA A 7 31.97 19.02 19.84
N ALA A 8 31.61 19.46 21.05
CA ALA A 8 30.53 18.89 21.82
C ALA A 8 29.17 19.09 21.15
N ILE A 9 28.90 20.29 20.61
CA ILE A 9 27.67 20.58 19.86
C ILE A 9 27.58 19.72 18.60
N PHE A 10 28.67 19.60 17.83
CA PHE A 10 28.71 18.72 16.65
C PHE A 10 28.47 17.25 17.01
N SER A 11 29.10 16.76 18.07
CA SER A 11 28.94 15.37 18.51
C SER A 11 27.50 15.09 18.96
N ALA A 12 26.88 16.02 19.69
CA ALA A 12 25.48 15.92 20.08
C ALA A 12 24.54 15.95 18.86
N ALA A 13 24.79 16.82 17.89
CA ALA A 13 23.99 16.89 16.66
C ALA A 13 24.05 15.59 15.86
N VAL A 14 25.24 14.98 15.71
CA VAL A 14 25.40 13.68 15.03
C VAL A 14 24.63 12.57 15.77
N LEU A 15 24.70 12.53 17.10
CA LEU A 15 23.96 11.55 17.90
C LEU A 15 22.45 11.71 17.71
N VAL A 16 21.93 12.95 17.72
CA VAL A 16 20.52 13.24 17.48
C VAL A 16 20.09 12.75 16.10
N VAL A 17 20.90 12.98 15.06
CA VAL A 17 20.61 12.49 13.70
C VAL A 17 20.53 10.97 13.69
N ILE A 18 21.52 10.26 14.26
CA ILE A 18 21.53 8.79 14.31
C ILE A 18 20.28 8.26 15.03
N VAL A 19 19.95 8.81 16.19
CA VAL A 19 18.77 8.40 16.96
C VAL A 19 17.48 8.67 16.18
N MET A 20 17.36 9.84 15.53
CA MET A 20 16.20 10.14 14.69
C MET A 20 16.09 9.18 13.50
N THR A 21 17.21 8.83 12.83
CA THR A 21 17.19 7.86 11.73
C THR A 21 16.72 6.49 12.21
N ILE A 22 17.17 6.03 13.37
CA ILE A 22 16.74 4.75 13.96
C ILE A 22 15.25 4.79 14.32
N ILE A 23 14.78 5.88 14.92
CA ILE A 23 13.36 6.06 15.26
C ILE A 23 12.50 6.08 13.98
N LEU A 24 12.91 6.83 12.95
CA LEU A 24 12.22 6.91 11.67
C LEU A 24 12.18 5.54 10.97
N TYR A 25 13.29 4.82 10.95
CA TYR A 25 13.34 3.44 10.46
C TYR A 25 12.40 2.52 11.28
N HIS A 26 12.28 2.80 12.58
CA HIS A 26 11.35 2.08 13.43
C HIS A 26 9.89 2.59 13.36
N LEU A 27 9.61 3.67 12.64
CA LEU A 27 8.24 4.14 12.42
C LEU A 27 7.80 3.89 10.99
N SER A 28 8.74 3.73 10.05
CA SER A 28 8.43 3.41 8.67
C SER A 28 7.77 2.03 8.58
N GLY A 29 6.53 2.03 8.09
CA GLY A 29 5.84 0.82 7.66
C GLY A 29 6.44 0.26 6.37
N PHE A 30 5.72 -0.67 5.77
CA PHE A 30 6.00 -1.14 4.42
C PHE A 30 5.06 -0.43 3.44
N SER A 31 5.62 0.14 2.38
CA SER A 31 4.85 0.75 1.30
C SER A 31 5.35 0.23 -0.05
N SER A 32 4.42 -0.14 -0.92
CA SER A 32 4.73 -0.54 -2.29
C SER A 32 3.63 -0.13 -3.25
N PHE A 33 4.02 0.17 -4.48
CA PHE A 33 3.11 0.36 -5.61
C PHE A 33 2.98 -0.96 -6.36
N VAL A 34 1.76 -1.29 -6.77
CA VAL A 34 1.45 -2.51 -7.50
C VAL A 34 0.61 -2.14 -8.70
N SER A 35 1.05 -2.55 -9.89
CA SER A 35 0.26 -2.47 -11.10
C SER A 35 0.00 -3.91 -11.56
N MET A 36 -1.26 -4.28 -11.77
CA MET A 36 -1.60 -5.63 -12.20
C MET A 36 -2.69 -5.63 -13.25
N GLY A 37 -2.61 -6.59 -14.16
CA GLY A 37 -3.73 -6.95 -15.02
C GLY A 37 -4.79 -7.70 -14.21
N CYS A 38 -6.05 -7.35 -14.36
CA CYS A 38 -7.17 -7.98 -13.69
C CYS A 38 -8.48 -7.67 -14.41
N THR A 39 -9.51 -8.44 -14.11
CA THR A 39 -10.90 -8.09 -14.44
C THR A 39 -11.52 -7.32 -13.27
N ALA A 40 -12.44 -6.40 -13.56
CA ALA A 40 -13.30 -5.82 -12.54
C ALA A 40 -14.63 -6.59 -12.50
N GLU A 41 -14.94 -7.21 -11.38
CA GLU A 41 -16.08 -8.11 -11.21
C GLU A 41 -17.30 -7.40 -10.60
N GLY A 42 -17.06 -6.32 -9.85
CA GLY A 42 -18.12 -5.56 -9.21
C GLY A 42 -17.61 -4.32 -8.50
N TYR A 43 -18.49 -3.35 -8.32
CA TYR A 43 -18.22 -2.13 -7.57
C TYR A 43 -19.34 -1.89 -6.57
N GLU A 44 -18.99 -1.53 -5.33
CA GLU A 44 -19.95 -1.22 -4.28
C GLU A 44 -19.50 0.03 -3.51
N GLN A 45 -20.46 0.87 -3.12
CA GLN A 45 -20.23 2.00 -2.25
C GLN A 45 -20.85 1.73 -0.87
N LYS A 46 -20.04 1.78 0.18
CA LYS A 46 -20.46 1.60 1.58
C LYS A 46 -19.98 2.79 2.41
N ASP A 47 -20.90 3.45 3.10
CA ASP A 47 -20.61 4.58 4.00
C ASP A 47 -19.71 5.65 3.35
N GLY A 48 -19.96 5.97 2.07
CA GLY A 48 -19.18 6.95 1.30
C GLY A 48 -17.80 6.47 0.84
N THR A 49 -17.47 5.18 1.03
CA THR A 49 -16.23 4.57 0.55
C THR A 49 -16.55 3.56 -0.56
N GLY A 50 -15.89 3.70 -1.71
CA GLY A 50 -15.97 2.75 -2.80
C GLY A 50 -15.06 1.53 -2.62
N TYR A 51 -15.54 0.38 -3.08
CA TYR A 51 -14.84 -0.90 -3.08
C TYR A 51 -14.96 -1.52 -4.46
N LEU A 52 -13.83 -1.86 -5.06
CA LEU A 52 -13.78 -2.57 -6.33
C LEU A 52 -13.42 -4.04 -6.06
N THR A 53 -14.21 -4.95 -6.61
CA THR A 53 -13.91 -6.38 -6.64
C THR A 53 -13.12 -6.65 -7.92
N ILE A 54 -11.88 -7.13 -7.76
CA ILE A 54 -10.99 -7.49 -8.86
C ILE A 54 -10.80 -9.00 -8.92
N GLY A 55 -10.80 -9.57 -10.13
CA GLY A 55 -10.43 -10.96 -10.36
C GLY A 55 -8.92 -11.15 -10.23
N LEU A 56 -8.50 -12.23 -9.59
CA LEU A 56 -7.11 -12.61 -9.36
C LEU A 56 -6.76 -13.85 -10.18
N GLU A 57 -6.67 -13.70 -11.50
CA GLU A 57 -6.32 -14.81 -12.39
C GLU A 57 -4.95 -15.42 -12.02
N GLY A 58 -4.92 -16.73 -11.84
CA GLY A 58 -3.70 -17.48 -11.47
C GLY A 58 -3.44 -17.58 -9.96
N SER A 59 -4.29 -17.01 -9.12
CA SER A 59 -4.29 -17.26 -7.69
C SER A 59 -4.86 -18.65 -7.36
N LEU A 60 -4.11 -19.45 -6.60
CA LEU A 60 -4.58 -20.77 -6.12
C LEU A 60 -5.38 -20.68 -4.81
N ALA A 61 -5.30 -19.55 -4.10
CA ALA A 61 -5.91 -19.40 -2.79
C ALA A 61 -7.30 -18.74 -2.83
N ARG A 62 -7.57 -17.93 -3.85
CA ARG A 62 -8.78 -17.11 -3.99
C ARG A 62 -8.95 -16.60 -5.42
N ASP A 63 -10.18 -16.46 -5.88
CA ASP A 63 -10.46 -16.03 -7.26
C ASP A 63 -10.59 -14.51 -7.40
N SER A 64 -10.86 -13.78 -6.31
CA SER A 64 -11.06 -12.34 -6.35
C SER A 64 -10.69 -11.63 -5.04
N ALA A 65 -10.51 -10.31 -5.13
CA ALA A 65 -10.25 -9.44 -3.99
C ALA A 65 -11.09 -8.17 -4.00
N VAL A 66 -11.56 -7.76 -2.81
CA VAL A 66 -12.37 -6.55 -2.62
C VAL A 66 -11.47 -5.47 -2.03
N ILE A 67 -11.08 -4.51 -2.85
CA ILE A 67 -10.09 -3.50 -2.49
C ILE A 67 -10.74 -2.11 -2.43
N ARG A 68 -10.37 -1.35 -1.40
CA ARG A 68 -10.85 0.02 -1.21
C ARG A 68 -10.35 0.94 -2.34
N VAL A 69 -11.20 1.87 -2.77
CA VAL A 69 -10.86 2.91 -3.75
C VAL A 69 -10.67 4.25 -3.02
N SER A 70 -9.47 4.83 -3.06
CA SER A 70 -9.18 6.05 -2.27
C SER A 70 -9.85 7.29 -2.84
N GLN A 71 -9.75 7.47 -4.15
CA GLN A 71 -9.97 8.76 -4.78
C GLN A 71 -11.45 8.93 -5.12
N GLU A 72 -12.08 10.02 -4.65
CA GLU A 72 -13.49 10.32 -4.94
C GLU A 72 -13.78 10.39 -6.44
N ALA A 73 -12.86 10.97 -7.22
CA ALA A 73 -12.99 11.03 -8.68
C ALA A 73 -13.05 9.62 -9.30
N LEU A 74 -12.21 8.70 -8.81
CA LEU A 74 -12.20 7.31 -9.27
C LEU A 74 -13.44 6.55 -8.79
N GLN A 75 -13.89 6.78 -7.54
CA GLN A 75 -15.15 6.22 -7.05
C GLN A 75 -16.34 6.64 -7.94
N LYS A 76 -16.38 7.90 -8.34
CA LYS A 76 -17.40 8.41 -9.26
C LYS A 76 -17.31 7.73 -10.63
N GLU A 77 -16.10 7.67 -11.21
CA GLU A 77 -15.85 6.98 -12.48
C GLU A 77 -16.33 5.52 -12.44
N LEU A 78 -16.03 4.79 -11.36
CA LEU A 78 -16.42 3.38 -11.21
C LEU A 78 -17.92 3.19 -10.93
N SER A 79 -18.60 4.19 -10.34
CA SER A 79 -20.04 4.14 -10.10
C SER A 79 -20.89 4.39 -11.36
N GLU A 80 -20.35 5.13 -12.31
CA GLU A 80 -21.05 5.55 -13.54
C GLU A 80 -20.59 4.77 -14.78
N GLY A 81 -19.39 4.17 -14.74
CA GLY A 81 -18.75 3.53 -15.88
C GLY A 81 -18.94 2.01 -15.98
N GLU A 82 -18.72 1.50 -17.19
CA GLU A 82 -18.70 0.06 -17.46
C GLU A 82 -17.45 -0.59 -16.85
N LEU A 83 -17.64 -1.62 -16.01
CA LEU A 83 -16.53 -2.33 -15.38
C LEU A 83 -15.83 -3.30 -16.35
N SER A 84 -16.56 -3.77 -17.37
CA SER A 84 -16.09 -4.78 -18.34
C SER A 84 -14.90 -4.31 -19.19
N ASP A 85 -14.69 -3.01 -19.32
CA ASP A 85 -13.56 -2.42 -20.05
C ASP A 85 -12.27 -2.35 -19.21
N ILE A 86 -12.34 -2.60 -17.91
CA ILE A 86 -11.19 -2.55 -17.01
C ILE A 86 -10.33 -3.81 -17.21
N ILE A 87 -9.05 -3.60 -17.50
CA ILE A 87 -8.05 -4.65 -17.73
C ILE A 87 -6.94 -4.68 -16.68
N GLY A 88 -6.98 -3.76 -15.72
CA GLY A 88 -5.99 -3.70 -14.66
C GLY A 88 -6.22 -2.57 -13.69
N VAL A 89 -5.44 -2.58 -12.62
CA VAL A 89 -5.47 -1.55 -11.58
C VAL A 89 -4.06 -1.14 -11.15
N ASN A 90 -3.96 0.10 -10.70
CA ASN A 90 -2.87 0.54 -9.83
C ASN A 90 -3.35 0.54 -8.39
N MET A 91 -2.51 0.00 -7.52
CA MET A 91 -2.73 -0.07 -6.09
C MET A 91 -1.51 0.43 -5.33
N VAL A 92 -1.76 0.92 -4.12
CA VAL A 92 -0.74 1.14 -3.10
C VAL A 92 -1.02 0.19 -1.95
N LEU A 93 0.00 -0.53 -1.52
CA LEU A 93 0.01 -1.34 -0.31
C LEU A 93 0.71 -0.54 0.79
N GLU A 94 0.02 -0.23 1.89
CA GLU A 94 0.59 0.50 3.03
C GLU A 94 0.36 -0.27 4.34
N ILE A 95 1.36 -1.05 4.75
CA ILE A 95 1.30 -1.88 5.96
C ILE A 95 1.96 -1.13 7.11
N PRO A 96 1.25 -0.88 8.23
CA PRO A 96 1.83 -0.24 9.41
C PRO A 96 3.05 -0.99 9.96
N ALA A 97 4.04 -0.26 10.49
CA ALA A 97 5.32 -0.82 10.96
C ALA A 97 5.17 -1.99 11.95
N HIS A 98 4.19 -1.90 12.87
CA HIS A 98 3.94 -2.96 13.85
C HIS A 98 3.43 -4.26 13.19
N VAL A 99 2.65 -4.15 12.12
CA VAL A 99 2.14 -5.30 11.34
C VAL A 99 3.24 -5.87 10.46
N ALA A 100 3.99 -5.01 9.78
CA ALA A 100 5.09 -5.43 8.92
C ALA A 100 6.12 -6.25 9.70
N ARG A 101 6.55 -5.76 10.89
CA ARG A 101 7.49 -6.49 11.74
C ARG A 101 6.95 -7.80 12.28
N LYS A 102 5.70 -7.80 12.76
CA LYS A 102 5.08 -9.01 13.31
C LYS A 102 5.06 -10.15 12.28
N ASN A 103 4.98 -9.82 10.99
CA ASN A 103 4.89 -10.77 9.90
C ASN A 103 6.17 -10.85 9.04
N ASN A 104 7.30 -10.29 9.51
CA ASN A 104 8.58 -10.26 8.78
C ASN A 104 8.48 -9.70 7.35
N ILE A 105 7.64 -8.69 7.14
CA ILE A 105 7.52 -7.99 5.87
C ILE A 105 8.58 -6.91 5.80
N ASP A 106 9.39 -6.97 4.75
CA ASP A 106 10.47 -6.04 4.45
C ASP A 106 10.50 -5.70 2.95
N ARG A 107 11.48 -4.91 2.54
CA ARG A 107 11.67 -4.46 1.13
C ARG A 107 11.83 -5.59 0.10
N ASN A 108 12.14 -6.82 0.53
CA ASN A 108 12.33 -7.98 -0.34
C ASN A 108 11.07 -8.86 -0.41
N THR A 109 10.01 -8.48 0.32
CA THR A 109 8.77 -9.25 0.34
C THR A 109 8.10 -9.20 -1.03
N ASP A 110 7.71 -10.37 -1.54
CA ASP A 110 6.94 -10.48 -2.76
C ASP A 110 5.51 -9.96 -2.53
N VAL A 111 5.26 -8.76 -3.03
CA VAL A 111 3.99 -8.06 -2.86
C VAL A 111 2.84 -8.77 -3.58
N PHE A 112 3.11 -9.39 -4.73
CA PHE A 112 2.10 -10.19 -5.42
C PHE A 112 1.80 -11.45 -4.60
N GLY A 113 2.82 -12.08 -4.04
CA GLY A 113 2.65 -13.17 -3.08
C GLY A 113 1.72 -12.81 -1.91
N LEU A 114 1.83 -11.60 -1.36
CA LEU A 114 0.95 -11.15 -0.27
C LEU A 114 -0.52 -11.04 -0.70
N LEU A 115 -0.78 -10.54 -1.92
CA LEU A 115 -2.12 -10.38 -2.49
C LEU A 115 -2.74 -11.72 -2.90
N TYR A 116 -1.95 -12.61 -3.51
CA TYR A 116 -2.42 -13.87 -4.08
C TYR A 116 -2.53 -14.98 -3.03
N ALA A 117 -1.76 -14.94 -1.94
CA ALA A 117 -1.74 -16.01 -0.95
C ALA A 117 -2.86 -15.90 0.10
N SER A 118 -3.36 -14.70 0.41
CA SER A 118 -4.39 -14.49 1.45
C SER A 118 -5.05 -13.12 1.35
N ASP A 119 -6.16 -12.92 2.07
CA ASP A 119 -6.85 -11.64 2.24
C ASP A 119 -6.34 -10.80 3.43
N ALA A 120 -5.35 -11.30 4.17
CA ALA A 120 -4.88 -10.70 5.41
C ALA A 120 -4.38 -9.25 5.24
N TYR A 121 -3.98 -8.89 4.01
CA TYR A 121 -3.40 -7.59 3.69
C TYR A 121 -4.30 -6.71 2.79
N ASP A 122 -5.49 -7.17 2.39
CA ASP A 122 -6.41 -6.42 1.52
C ASP A 122 -6.79 -5.06 2.10
N LYS A 123 -6.97 -5.00 3.43
CA LYS A 123 -7.30 -3.76 4.16
C LYS A 123 -6.18 -2.71 4.13
N TYR A 124 -4.97 -3.10 3.75
CA TYR A 124 -3.82 -2.21 3.57
C TYR A 124 -3.61 -1.85 2.09
N LEU A 125 -4.38 -2.44 1.18
CA LEU A 125 -4.39 -2.10 -0.22
C LEU A 125 -5.39 -1.00 -0.50
N THR A 126 -5.04 -0.14 -1.46
CA THR A 126 -5.94 0.88 -1.95
C THR A 126 -5.72 1.09 -3.44
N ILE A 127 -6.79 0.99 -4.22
CA ILE A 127 -6.79 1.29 -5.65
C ILE A 127 -6.71 2.80 -5.86
N THR A 128 -5.78 3.20 -6.73
CA THR A 128 -5.50 4.59 -7.06
C THR A 128 -5.75 4.92 -8.53
N ALA A 129 -5.78 3.93 -9.41
CA ALA A 129 -6.22 4.07 -10.80
C ALA A 129 -6.70 2.74 -11.36
N VAL A 130 -7.49 2.81 -12.44
CA VAL A 130 -7.85 1.65 -13.26
C VAL A 130 -7.32 1.85 -14.68
N PHE A 131 -7.02 0.75 -15.36
CA PHE A 131 -6.62 0.73 -16.76
C PHE A 131 -7.74 0.15 -17.60
N ARG A 132 -8.04 0.79 -18.73
CA ARG A 132 -9.12 0.41 -19.64
C ARG A 132 -8.58 0.05 -21.02
N ARG A 133 -9.35 -0.72 -21.79
CA ARG A 133 -9.07 -1.00 -23.22
C ARG A 133 -9.26 0.21 -24.11
#